data_AF-A0A1Y0CW96-F1
#
_entry.id   AF-A0A1Y0CW96-F1
#
_cell.length_a   1.000
_cell.length_b   1.000
_cell.length_c   1.000
_cell.angle_alpha   90.00
_cell.angle_beta   90.00
_cell.angle_gamma   90.00
#
_symmetry.space_group_name_H-M   'P 1'
#
loop_
_entity.id
_entity.type
_entity.pdbx_description
1 polymer ?
#
loop_
_entity_poly.entity_id
_entity_poly.type
_entity_poly.pdbx_seq_one_letter_code
_entity_poly.pdbx_strand_id
1 'polypeptide(L)'
;MKKIVIAPDSFKESLTALEVAQAVKAGFQTVYPDAEYVLVPMADGGEGTVEALVAVTDGKIVRTQVTGPAGNQVEAHYGLLGDGNTAVIEMASASGLHHVAQEERDPCTATSRGTGELVRHALDAGVRHIIVGLGGSATNDAGIGMLMSLGAKFSDAQGHSIKDGGAALMEVATIDLSELHPAMAECTFEVACDVDNPLLGERGATEIFGPQKGATAQKRVVLEKALTHLADVIVKSGYSDQRNTSGAGAAGGMGFGMMTFMKATFKPGIEIVVEATNLKEWVKGADLVITGEGRLDSQTIFGKTPIGVAKTAKLYDIPVIGIAGSLSADVAVVTEHGIDAVFSIMPRVMTLKEAFADAEENVIFTAQNIATVMAMQAK
;
A
#
# COMPACT_ATOMS: atom_id res chain seq x y z
N MET A 1 -16.06 26.07 15.85
CA MET A 1 -15.96 25.10 14.74
C MET A 1 -17.18 24.21 14.78
N LYS A 2 -17.70 23.83 13.61
CA LYS A 2 -18.88 22.97 13.43
C LYS A 2 -18.52 21.60 12.87
N LYS A 3 -17.53 21.49 11.97
CA LYS A 3 -17.13 20.22 11.33
C LYS A 3 -15.61 20.10 11.27
N ILE A 4 -15.08 18.99 11.79
CA ILE A 4 -13.66 18.67 11.81
C ILE A 4 -13.46 17.31 11.14
N VAL A 5 -12.67 17.30 10.06
CA VAL A 5 -12.27 16.07 9.37
C VAL A 5 -10.92 15.61 9.91
N ILE A 6 -10.83 14.36 10.35
CA ILE A 6 -9.63 13.76 10.92
C ILE A 6 -9.21 12.63 9.99
N ALA A 7 -8.19 12.87 9.17
CA ALA A 7 -7.71 11.98 8.14
C ALA A 7 -6.20 11.68 8.27
N PRO A 8 -5.77 10.96 9.32
CA PRO A 8 -4.38 10.59 9.56
C PRO A 8 -4.01 9.28 8.87
N ASP A 9 -2.71 9.09 8.67
CA ASP A 9 -2.07 7.79 8.48
C ASP A 9 -1.82 7.10 9.82
N SER A 10 -1.42 5.83 9.76
CA SER A 10 -0.88 5.08 10.87
C SER A 10 0.42 5.70 11.42
N PHE A 11 0.65 5.49 12.71
CA PHE A 11 1.96 5.67 13.32
C PHE A 11 2.64 4.30 13.32
N LYS A 12 3.49 4.07 12.31
CA LYS A 12 4.16 2.78 12.07
C LYS A 12 4.71 2.18 13.37
N GLU A 13 4.45 0.89 13.56
CA GLU A 13 4.82 0.11 14.75
C GLU A 13 4.18 0.57 16.09
N SER A 14 3.19 1.48 16.04
CA SER A 14 2.56 2.04 17.24
C SER A 14 1.03 2.05 17.17
N LEU A 15 0.42 2.90 16.34
CA LEU A 15 -1.03 3.06 16.26
C LEU A 15 -1.50 2.91 14.81
N THR A 16 -2.63 2.24 14.62
CA THR A 16 -3.35 2.24 13.34
C THR A 16 -3.91 3.62 13.02
N ALA A 17 -4.19 3.89 11.74
CA ALA A 17 -4.79 5.17 11.32
C ALA A 17 -6.11 5.47 12.04
N LEU A 18 -6.91 4.44 12.32
CA LEU A 18 -8.18 4.60 13.05
C LEU A 18 -7.94 4.97 14.52
N GLU A 19 -6.98 4.33 15.19
CA GLU A 19 -6.62 4.67 16.58
C GLU A 19 -6.09 6.10 16.69
N VAL A 20 -5.24 6.53 15.74
CA VAL A 20 -4.79 7.94 15.68
C VAL A 20 -5.99 8.87 15.51
N ALA A 21 -6.92 8.56 14.60
CA ALA A 21 -8.09 9.40 14.35
C ALA A 21 -9.00 9.50 15.59
N GLN A 22 -9.20 8.39 16.30
CA GLN A 22 -9.98 8.33 17.53
C GLN A 22 -9.31 9.13 18.67
N ALA A 23 -7.99 9.01 18.82
CA ALA A 23 -7.22 9.77 19.81
C ALA A 23 -7.27 11.28 19.55
N VAL A 24 -7.13 11.71 18.29
CA VAL A 24 -7.28 13.13 17.91
C VAL A 24 -8.69 13.63 18.24
N LYS A 25 -9.71 12.85 17.89
CA LYS A 25 -11.11 13.17 18.21
C LYS A 25 -11.30 13.33 19.72
N ALA A 26 -10.81 12.38 20.52
CA ALA A 26 -10.93 12.42 21.97
C ALA A 26 -10.31 13.70 22.56
N GLY A 27 -9.13 14.11 22.07
CA GLY A 27 -8.51 15.39 22.47
C GLY A 27 -9.33 16.61 22.10
N PHE A 28 -9.78 16.71 20.83
CA PHE A 28 -10.58 17.86 20.36
C PHE A 28 -11.95 17.95 21.04
N GLN A 29 -12.59 16.81 21.32
CA GLN A 29 -13.93 16.76 21.95
C GLN A 29 -13.95 17.37 23.35
N THR A 30 -12.81 17.41 24.06
CA THR A 30 -12.73 18.09 25.37
C THR A 30 -12.94 19.60 25.29
N VAL A 31 -12.71 20.21 24.11
CA VAL A 31 -12.82 21.66 23.88
C VAL A 31 -14.01 21.99 22.97
N TYR A 32 -14.29 21.16 21.97
CA TYR A 32 -15.40 21.33 21.01
C TYR A 32 -16.38 20.15 21.07
N PRO A 33 -17.10 19.94 22.19
CA PRO A 33 -17.95 18.76 22.37
C PRO A 33 -19.09 18.65 21.35
N ASP A 34 -19.56 19.79 20.82
CA ASP A 34 -20.68 19.87 19.88
C ASP A 34 -20.25 19.87 18.40
N ALA A 35 -18.95 19.73 18.10
CA ALA A 35 -18.49 19.65 16.72
C ALA A 35 -18.85 18.29 16.09
N GLU A 36 -19.14 18.31 14.79
CA GLU A 36 -19.21 17.11 13.97
C GLU A 36 -17.78 16.63 13.69
N TYR A 37 -17.52 15.35 14.00
CA TYR A 37 -16.22 14.71 13.78
C TYR A 37 -16.37 13.64 12.70
N VAL A 38 -15.66 13.84 11.59
CA VAL A 38 -15.58 12.85 10.51
C VAL A 38 -14.22 12.17 10.57
N LEU A 39 -14.20 10.88 10.91
CA LEU A 39 -12.97 10.09 10.95
C LEU A 39 -12.79 9.41 9.60
N VAL A 40 -11.68 9.71 8.93
CA VAL A 40 -11.34 9.15 7.62
C VAL A 40 -9.93 8.56 7.73
N PRO A 41 -9.72 7.41 8.40
CA PRO A 41 -8.40 6.80 8.44
C PRO A 41 -7.86 6.60 7.01
N MET A 42 -6.65 7.07 6.79
CA MET A 42 -5.99 7.08 5.48
C MET A 42 -4.82 6.09 5.47
N ALA A 43 -4.29 5.87 4.28
CA ALA A 43 -3.08 5.09 4.01
C ALA A 43 -2.44 5.60 2.71
N ASP A 44 -1.22 5.14 2.43
CA ASP A 44 -0.45 5.49 1.24
C ASP A 44 -0.39 4.34 0.21
N GLY A 45 -1.15 3.26 0.38
CA GLY A 45 -1.08 2.07 -0.47
C GLY A 45 -0.12 0.98 0.02
N GLY A 46 0.60 1.26 1.12
CA GLY A 46 1.38 0.30 1.87
C GLY A 46 0.56 -0.51 2.87
N GLU A 47 1.24 -0.94 3.94
CA GLU A 47 0.67 -1.70 5.05
C GLU A 47 -0.46 -0.92 5.75
N GLY A 48 -1.60 -1.59 5.99
CA GLY A 48 -2.74 -0.99 6.68
C GLY A 48 -3.76 -0.30 5.76
N THR A 49 -3.55 -0.34 4.44
CA THR A 49 -4.47 0.20 3.44
C THR A 49 -5.79 -0.57 3.43
N VAL A 50 -5.75 -1.90 3.59
CA VAL A 50 -6.94 -2.74 3.68
C VAL A 50 -7.82 -2.32 4.86
N GLU A 51 -7.23 -2.20 6.04
CA GLU A 51 -7.93 -1.84 7.27
C GLU A 51 -8.50 -0.41 7.19
N ALA A 52 -7.73 0.55 6.67
CA ALA A 52 -8.17 1.93 6.50
C ALA A 52 -9.39 2.04 5.57
N LEU A 53 -9.33 1.42 4.39
CA LEU A 53 -10.41 1.50 3.40
C LEU A 53 -11.65 0.73 3.83
N VAL A 54 -11.49 -0.43 4.48
CA VAL A 54 -12.63 -1.17 5.06
C VAL A 54 -13.33 -0.35 6.14
N ALA A 55 -12.56 0.30 7.03
CA ALA A 55 -13.13 1.10 8.11
C ALA A 55 -13.94 2.31 7.60
N VAL A 56 -13.46 3.01 6.56
CA VAL A 56 -14.17 4.18 6.00
C VAL A 56 -15.42 3.78 5.21
N THR A 57 -15.37 2.65 4.51
CA THR A 57 -16.45 2.25 3.60
C THR A 57 -17.52 1.39 4.25
N ASP A 58 -17.41 1.06 5.55
CA ASP A 58 -18.25 0.06 6.23
C ASP A 58 -18.19 -1.31 5.51
N GLY A 59 -16.98 -1.65 5.06
CA GLY A 59 -16.68 -2.91 4.39
C GLY A 59 -16.47 -4.07 5.35
N LYS A 60 -15.84 -5.15 4.86
CA LYS A 60 -15.45 -6.29 5.69
C LYS A 60 -14.09 -6.86 5.28
N ILE A 61 -13.34 -7.32 6.28
CA ILE A 61 -12.13 -8.11 6.07
C ILE A 61 -12.53 -9.57 5.83
N VAL A 62 -12.08 -10.13 4.72
CA VAL A 62 -12.27 -11.54 4.37
C VAL A 62 -10.95 -12.26 4.56
N ARG A 63 -10.94 -13.28 5.44
CA ARG A 63 -9.77 -14.13 5.72
C ARG A 63 -9.89 -15.45 4.99
N THR A 64 -8.78 -15.96 4.48
CA THR A 64 -8.71 -17.28 3.84
C THR A 64 -7.30 -17.86 3.91
N GLN A 65 -7.20 -19.18 3.79
CA GLN A 65 -5.91 -19.87 3.69
C GLN A 65 -5.41 -19.81 2.25
N VAL A 66 -4.15 -19.40 2.09
CA VAL A 66 -3.49 -19.28 0.78
C VAL A 66 -2.07 -19.83 0.82
N THR A 67 -1.50 -20.02 -0.35
CA THR A 67 -0.11 -20.40 -0.55
C THR A 67 0.82 -19.22 -0.24
N GLY A 68 1.54 -19.34 0.88
CA GLY A 68 2.58 -18.40 1.28
C GLY A 68 3.80 -18.41 0.36
N PRO A 69 4.73 -17.46 0.54
CA PRO A 69 5.86 -17.28 -0.36
C PRO A 69 6.82 -18.49 -0.37
N ALA A 70 6.91 -19.27 0.71
CA ALA A 70 7.71 -20.50 0.75
C ALA A 70 6.94 -21.76 0.30
N GLY A 71 5.72 -21.61 -0.21
CA GLY A 71 4.85 -22.71 -0.66
C GLY A 71 4.04 -23.39 0.45
N ASN A 72 4.25 -23.01 1.72
CA ASN A 72 3.43 -23.43 2.85
C ASN A 72 2.06 -22.71 2.85
N GLN A 73 1.10 -23.21 3.61
CA GLN A 73 -0.17 -22.51 3.81
C GLN A 73 -0.01 -21.41 4.86
N VAL A 74 -0.58 -20.22 4.59
CA VAL A 74 -0.63 -19.07 5.49
C VAL A 74 -2.05 -18.53 5.56
N GLU A 75 -2.43 -17.94 6.69
CA GLU A 75 -3.64 -17.14 6.77
C GLU A 75 -3.37 -15.78 6.12
N ALA A 76 -4.21 -15.40 5.17
CA ALA A 76 -4.15 -14.10 4.52
C ALA A 76 -5.55 -13.48 4.46
N HIS A 77 -5.61 -12.22 4.07
CA HIS A 77 -6.84 -11.45 4.01
C HIS A 77 -6.85 -10.42 2.90
N TYR A 78 -8.06 -10.02 2.54
CA TYR A 78 -8.34 -8.85 1.72
C TYR A 78 -9.56 -8.09 2.27
N GLY A 79 -9.69 -6.83 1.89
CA GLY A 79 -10.86 -6.02 2.22
C GLY A 79 -11.89 -6.08 1.10
N LEU A 80 -13.16 -6.31 1.41
CA LEU A 80 -14.29 -5.99 0.53
C LEU A 80 -14.88 -4.67 1.00
N LEU A 81 -14.91 -3.65 0.13
CA LEU A 81 -15.46 -2.34 0.48
C LEU A 81 -17.00 -2.39 0.56
N GLY A 82 -17.60 -1.38 1.20
CA GLY A 82 -19.05 -1.33 1.43
C GLY A 82 -19.92 -1.25 0.19
N ASP A 83 -19.34 -0.96 -0.98
CA ASP A 83 -20.03 -1.06 -2.28
C ASP A 83 -20.31 -2.51 -2.71
N GLY A 84 -19.66 -3.49 -2.06
CA GLY A 84 -19.76 -4.92 -2.35
C GLY A 84 -19.13 -5.36 -3.69
N ASN A 85 -18.49 -4.45 -4.42
CA ASN A 85 -17.94 -4.69 -5.77
C ASN A 85 -16.44 -4.39 -5.87
N THR A 86 -15.87 -3.71 -4.88
CA THR A 86 -14.45 -3.35 -4.84
C THR A 86 -13.72 -4.16 -3.77
N ALA A 87 -12.61 -4.79 -4.15
CA ALA A 87 -11.70 -5.44 -3.21
C ALA A 87 -10.37 -4.70 -3.12
N VAL A 88 -9.80 -4.65 -1.92
CA VAL A 88 -8.47 -4.12 -1.65
C VAL A 88 -7.60 -5.26 -1.17
N ILE A 89 -6.51 -5.52 -1.87
CA ILE A 89 -5.59 -6.63 -1.60
C ILE A 89 -4.20 -6.05 -1.36
N GLU A 90 -3.65 -6.27 -0.17
CA GLU A 90 -2.22 -6.08 0.06
C GLU A 90 -1.51 -7.39 -0.27
N MET A 91 -0.63 -7.38 -1.27
CA MET A 91 0.06 -8.61 -1.70
C MET A 91 0.87 -9.22 -0.56
N ALA A 92 1.36 -8.40 0.37
CA ALA A 92 2.11 -8.83 1.53
C ALA A 92 1.31 -9.78 2.44
N SER A 93 -0.01 -9.63 2.52
CA SER A 93 -0.86 -10.50 3.34
C SER A 93 -0.72 -11.97 2.95
N ALA A 94 -0.46 -12.26 1.66
CA ALA A 94 -0.23 -13.62 1.17
C ALA A 94 1.25 -13.92 0.87
N SER A 95 1.98 -12.97 0.29
CA SER A 95 3.30 -13.17 -0.32
C SER A 95 4.36 -12.20 0.24
N GLY A 96 4.17 -11.76 1.49
CA GLY A 96 5.02 -10.78 2.17
C GLY A 96 6.21 -11.36 2.92
N LEU A 97 7.19 -10.49 3.21
CA LEU A 97 8.42 -10.81 3.93
C LEU A 97 8.21 -11.30 5.38
N HIS A 98 7.07 -10.97 5.99
CA HIS A 98 6.75 -11.36 7.37
C HIS A 98 6.38 -12.85 7.49
N HIS A 99 6.01 -13.50 6.38
CA HIS A 99 5.73 -14.95 6.35
C HIS A 99 6.99 -15.83 6.31
N VAL A 100 8.18 -15.23 6.18
CA VAL A 100 9.44 -15.97 6.03
C VAL A 100 10.48 -15.43 6.99
N ALA A 101 11.03 -16.31 7.82
CA ALA A 101 12.17 -15.99 8.67
C ALA A 101 13.34 -15.46 7.83
N GLN A 102 14.08 -14.48 8.33
CA GLN A 102 15.06 -13.74 7.55
C GLN A 102 16.11 -14.65 6.88
N GLU A 103 16.54 -15.69 7.59
CA GLU A 103 17.49 -16.71 7.18
C GLU A 103 16.94 -17.70 6.13
N GLU A 104 15.62 -17.83 6.02
CA GLU A 104 14.94 -18.73 5.07
C GLU A 104 14.51 -18.00 3.79
N ARG A 105 14.70 -16.67 3.72
CA ARG A 105 14.30 -15.87 2.55
C ARG A 105 15.09 -16.28 1.31
N ASP A 106 14.38 -16.78 0.31
CA ASP A 106 14.95 -17.11 -0.99
C ASP A 106 14.08 -16.62 -2.16
N PRO A 107 14.42 -15.48 -2.80
CA PRO A 107 13.63 -14.93 -3.88
C PRO A 107 13.74 -15.76 -5.17
N CYS A 108 14.69 -16.71 -5.25
CA CYS A 108 14.79 -17.65 -6.35
C CYS A 108 13.65 -18.67 -6.37
N THR A 109 13.10 -19.01 -5.20
CA THR A 109 12.03 -20.01 -5.05
C THR A 109 10.72 -19.40 -4.54
N ALA A 110 10.76 -18.18 -3.98
CA ALA A 110 9.58 -17.54 -3.42
C ALA A 110 8.48 -17.27 -4.46
N THR A 111 7.24 -17.63 -4.13
CA THR A 111 6.09 -17.61 -5.05
C THR A 111 5.04 -16.56 -4.71
N SER A 112 4.40 -15.98 -5.73
CA SER A 112 3.27 -15.05 -5.57
C SER A 112 1.89 -15.73 -5.69
N ARG A 113 1.83 -17.07 -5.63
CA ARG A 113 0.56 -17.83 -5.78
C ARG A 113 -0.55 -17.37 -4.85
N GLY A 114 -0.24 -17.12 -3.58
CA GLY A 114 -1.24 -16.70 -2.61
C GLY A 114 -1.88 -15.36 -2.95
N THR A 115 -1.13 -14.41 -3.52
CA THR A 115 -1.73 -13.17 -4.04
C THR A 115 -2.76 -13.47 -5.13
N GLY A 116 -2.45 -14.40 -6.04
CA GLY A 116 -3.39 -14.81 -7.09
C GLY A 116 -4.60 -15.57 -6.57
N GLU A 117 -4.44 -16.33 -5.48
CA GLU A 117 -5.55 -16.99 -4.78
C GLU A 117 -6.48 -15.97 -4.09
N LEU A 118 -5.94 -14.89 -3.50
CA LEU A 118 -6.76 -13.78 -2.98
C LEU A 118 -7.52 -13.07 -4.10
N VAL A 119 -6.85 -12.78 -5.23
CA VAL A 119 -7.51 -12.18 -6.41
C VAL A 119 -8.61 -13.09 -6.92
N ARG A 120 -8.35 -14.39 -7.07
CA ARG A 120 -9.35 -15.38 -7.48
C ARG A 120 -10.55 -15.38 -6.52
N HIS A 121 -10.29 -15.42 -5.22
CA HIS A 121 -11.35 -15.43 -4.21
C HIS A 121 -12.23 -14.17 -4.29
N ALA A 122 -11.64 -12.99 -4.52
CA ALA A 122 -12.39 -11.76 -4.75
C ALA A 122 -13.25 -11.84 -6.03
N LEU A 123 -12.67 -12.30 -7.14
CA LEU A 123 -13.38 -12.44 -8.42
C LEU A 123 -14.56 -13.44 -8.34
N ASP A 124 -14.35 -14.57 -7.66
CA ASP A 124 -15.37 -15.60 -7.38
C ASP A 124 -16.51 -15.03 -6.53
N ALA A 125 -16.22 -14.07 -5.64
CA ALA A 125 -17.21 -13.34 -4.85
C ALA A 125 -17.96 -12.26 -5.65
N GLY A 126 -17.70 -12.10 -6.95
CA GLY A 126 -18.39 -11.16 -7.83
C GLY A 126 -17.74 -9.79 -7.95
N VAL A 127 -16.59 -9.56 -7.32
CA VAL A 127 -15.84 -8.30 -7.40
C VAL A 127 -15.40 -8.02 -8.84
N ARG A 128 -15.49 -6.74 -9.26
CA ARG A 128 -15.06 -6.27 -10.58
C ARG A 128 -14.15 -5.04 -10.54
N HIS A 129 -13.76 -4.61 -9.35
CA HIS A 129 -12.70 -3.61 -9.16
C HIS A 129 -11.77 -4.10 -8.06
N ILE A 130 -10.49 -4.25 -8.38
CA ILE A 130 -9.48 -4.73 -7.43
C ILE A 130 -8.36 -3.70 -7.34
N ILE A 131 -8.16 -3.17 -6.14
CA ILE A 131 -7.03 -2.33 -5.76
C ILE A 131 -5.97 -3.23 -5.14
N VAL A 132 -4.73 -3.14 -5.62
CA VAL A 132 -3.60 -3.96 -5.14
C VAL A 132 -2.48 -3.08 -4.59
N GLY A 133 -2.11 -3.30 -3.33
CA GLY A 133 -0.90 -2.76 -2.71
C GLY A 133 0.28 -3.71 -2.92
N LEU A 134 1.39 -3.20 -3.46
CA LEU A 134 2.60 -3.99 -3.80
C LEU A 134 3.75 -3.87 -2.77
N GLY A 135 3.50 -3.26 -1.62
CA GLY A 135 4.47 -3.16 -0.53
C GLY A 135 4.84 -4.53 0.06
N GLY A 136 6.03 -4.63 0.67
CA GLY A 136 6.37 -5.74 1.58
C GLY A 136 6.62 -7.13 0.95
N SER A 137 6.69 -7.25 -0.38
CA SER A 137 6.86 -8.55 -1.08
C SER A 137 8.11 -9.36 -0.67
N ALA A 138 7.96 -10.69 -0.56
CA ALA A 138 9.06 -11.65 -0.45
C ALA A 138 9.57 -12.17 -1.81
N THR A 139 8.82 -11.93 -2.89
CA THR A 139 8.99 -12.60 -4.18
C THR A 139 9.85 -11.81 -5.17
N ASN A 140 10.41 -12.50 -6.18
CA ASN A 140 11.05 -11.90 -7.36
C ASN A 140 10.67 -12.71 -8.61
N ASP A 141 9.41 -13.11 -8.70
CA ASP A 141 8.85 -14.02 -9.70
C ASP A 141 8.03 -13.30 -10.78
N ALA A 142 8.16 -11.97 -10.88
CA ALA A 142 7.41 -11.12 -11.81
C ALA A 142 5.87 -11.23 -11.70
N GLY A 143 5.33 -11.74 -10.59
CA GLY A 143 3.89 -12.00 -10.45
C GLY A 143 3.41 -13.21 -11.26
N ILE A 144 4.32 -14.06 -11.76
CA ILE A 144 3.94 -15.25 -12.53
C ILE A 144 3.21 -16.27 -11.65
N GLY A 145 3.61 -16.46 -10.39
CA GLY A 145 2.88 -17.31 -9.45
C GLY A 145 1.41 -16.86 -9.29
N MET A 146 1.18 -15.55 -9.14
CA MET A 146 -0.16 -14.94 -9.08
C MET A 146 -0.96 -15.25 -10.35
N LEU A 147 -0.38 -15.03 -11.53
CA LEU A 147 -1.06 -15.29 -12.81
C LEU A 147 -1.38 -16.78 -13.01
N MET A 148 -0.48 -17.67 -12.59
CA MET A 148 -0.72 -19.11 -12.62
C MET A 148 -1.89 -19.51 -11.72
N SER A 149 -2.00 -18.93 -10.53
CA SER A 149 -3.18 -19.12 -9.66
C SER A 149 -4.48 -18.61 -10.31
N LEU A 150 -4.39 -17.66 -11.25
CA LEU A 150 -5.51 -17.13 -12.02
C LEU A 150 -5.80 -17.93 -13.30
N GLY A 151 -5.03 -18.99 -13.60
CA GLY A 151 -5.26 -19.89 -14.73
C GLY A 151 -4.33 -19.68 -15.93
N ALA A 152 -3.38 -18.75 -15.84
CA ALA A 152 -2.34 -18.62 -16.85
C ALA A 152 -1.40 -19.84 -16.84
N LYS A 153 -0.93 -20.25 -18.01
CA LYS A 153 0.04 -21.32 -18.17
C LYS A 153 1.34 -20.76 -18.70
N PHE A 154 2.40 -20.98 -17.94
CA PHE A 154 3.78 -20.69 -18.32
C PHE A 154 4.50 -22.02 -18.41
N SER A 155 5.01 -22.35 -19.60
CA SER A 155 5.58 -23.68 -19.85
C SER A 155 6.96 -23.61 -20.46
N ASP A 156 7.77 -24.62 -20.15
CA ASP A 156 9.10 -24.83 -20.69
C ASP A 156 9.09 -25.24 -22.16
N ALA A 157 10.27 -25.41 -22.75
CA ALA A 157 10.42 -25.82 -24.16
C ALA A 157 9.92 -27.25 -24.44
N GLN A 158 9.64 -28.05 -23.41
CA GLN A 158 9.06 -29.38 -23.51
C GLN A 158 7.53 -29.37 -23.30
N GLY A 159 6.95 -28.21 -22.98
CA GLY A 159 5.52 -28.04 -22.72
C GLY A 159 5.10 -28.38 -21.29
N HIS A 160 6.04 -28.56 -20.35
CA HIS A 160 5.70 -28.73 -18.93
C HIS A 160 5.51 -27.38 -18.26
N SER A 161 4.60 -27.29 -17.29
CA SER A 161 4.48 -26.10 -16.45
C SER A 161 5.80 -25.80 -15.75
N ILE A 162 6.21 -24.52 -15.74
CA ILE A 162 7.36 -24.09 -14.95
C ILE A 162 7.08 -24.29 -13.45
N LYS A 163 8.16 -24.38 -12.67
CA LYS A 163 8.09 -24.33 -11.22
C LYS A 163 7.85 -22.90 -10.73
N ASP A 164 7.57 -22.81 -9.44
CA ASP A 164 7.46 -21.54 -8.73
C ASP A 164 8.84 -20.88 -8.52
N GLY A 165 8.82 -19.55 -8.36
CA GLY A 165 9.98 -18.76 -7.98
C GLY A 165 10.68 -18.01 -9.11
N GLY A 166 11.45 -16.99 -8.75
CA GLY A 166 12.13 -16.12 -9.71
C GLY A 166 13.16 -16.82 -10.59
N ALA A 167 13.81 -17.88 -10.11
CA ALA A 167 14.81 -18.60 -10.91
C ALA A 167 14.18 -19.43 -12.03
N ALA A 168 12.97 -19.97 -11.81
CA ALA A 168 12.25 -20.78 -12.78
C ALA A 168 11.80 -19.97 -14.01
N LEU A 169 11.80 -18.63 -13.92
CA LEU A 169 11.48 -17.77 -15.06
C LEU A 169 12.44 -17.96 -16.25
N MET A 170 13.67 -18.42 -16.02
CA MET A 170 14.62 -18.79 -17.08
C MET A 170 14.13 -19.92 -18.00
N GLU A 171 13.20 -20.75 -17.51
CA GLU A 171 12.71 -21.92 -18.22
C GLU A 171 11.53 -21.59 -19.15
N VAL A 172 10.91 -20.42 -19.00
CA VAL A 172 9.69 -20.04 -19.74
C VAL A 172 9.98 -20.03 -21.24
N ALA A 173 9.21 -20.80 -22.01
CA ALA A 173 9.27 -20.83 -23.46
C ALA A 173 7.94 -20.42 -24.10
N THR A 174 6.82 -20.72 -23.46
CA THR A 174 5.47 -20.44 -23.97
C THR A 174 4.58 -19.84 -22.88
N ILE A 175 3.65 -18.98 -23.30
CA ILE A 175 2.68 -18.28 -22.46
C ILE A 175 1.29 -18.53 -23.06
N ASP A 176 0.39 -19.10 -22.27
CA ASP A 176 -1.00 -19.33 -22.64
C ASP A 176 -1.94 -18.75 -21.57
N LEU A 177 -2.86 -17.90 -22.01
CA LEU A 177 -3.83 -17.19 -21.17
C LEU A 177 -5.27 -17.61 -21.44
N SER A 178 -5.51 -18.64 -22.26
CA SER A 178 -6.87 -19.04 -22.66
C SER A 178 -7.73 -19.54 -21.51
N GLU A 179 -7.09 -19.97 -20.42
CA GLU A 179 -7.74 -20.47 -19.20
C GLU A 179 -7.69 -19.47 -18.03
N LEU A 180 -7.35 -18.20 -18.30
CA LEU A 180 -7.49 -17.15 -17.29
C LEU A 180 -8.92 -17.11 -16.76
N HIS A 181 -9.04 -16.81 -15.47
CA HIS A 181 -10.31 -16.63 -14.80
C HIS A 181 -11.21 -15.67 -15.62
N PRO A 182 -12.44 -16.06 -16.00
CA PRO A 182 -13.24 -15.31 -16.97
C PRO A 182 -13.53 -13.87 -16.54
N ALA A 183 -13.74 -13.63 -15.24
CA ALA A 183 -13.97 -12.28 -14.70
C ALA A 183 -12.75 -11.34 -14.83
N MET A 184 -11.56 -11.83 -15.16
CA MET A 184 -10.38 -10.99 -15.42
C MET A 184 -10.62 -9.98 -16.55
N ALA A 185 -11.41 -10.35 -17.56
CA ALA A 185 -11.71 -9.48 -18.69
C ALA A 185 -12.69 -8.34 -18.33
N GLU A 186 -13.46 -8.53 -17.27
CA GLU A 186 -14.47 -7.58 -16.78
C GLU A 186 -13.97 -6.76 -15.59
N CYS A 187 -12.87 -7.17 -14.97
CA CYS A 187 -12.35 -6.57 -13.76
C CYS A 187 -11.37 -5.44 -14.07
N THR A 188 -11.54 -4.32 -13.36
CA THR A 188 -10.56 -3.23 -13.34
C THR A 188 -9.52 -3.50 -12.26
N PHE A 189 -8.25 -3.33 -12.59
CA PHE A 189 -7.14 -3.49 -11.66
C PHE A 189 -6.41 -2.17 -11.49
N GLU A 190 -6.36 -1.69 -10.25
CA GLU A 190 -5.57 -0.52 -9.87
C GLU A 190 -4.45 -0.96 -8.94
N VAL A 191 -3.26 -0.40 -9.15
CA VAL A 191 -2.08 -0.72 -8.34
C VAL A 191 -1.63 0.54 -7.63
N ALA A 192 -1.59 0.45 -6.30
CA ALA A 192 -0.96 1.45 -5.45
C ALA A 192 0.56 1.24 -5.50
N CYS A 193 1.27 2.16 -6.15
CA CYS A 193 2.70 2.04 -6.39
C CYS A 193 3.39 3.40 -6.32
N ASP A 194 4.18 3.61 -5.28
CA ASP A 194 4.93 4.86 -5.08
C ASP A 194 6.40 4.75 -5.51
N VAL A 195 6.79 3.61 -6.08
CA VAL A 195 8.14 3.39 -6.62
C VAL A 195 8.13 3.50 -8.14
N ASP A 196 9.16 4.14 -8.68
CA ASP A 196 9.32 4.36 -10.12
C ASP A 196 10.27 3.35 -10.79
N ASN A 197 10.79 2.39 -10.02
CA ASN A 197 11.80 1.44 -10.46
C ASN A 197 11.35 0.63 -11.70
N PRO A 198 12.19 0.53 -12.75
CA PRO A 198 11.94 -0.36 -13.87
C PRO A 198 12.11 -1.83 -13.47
N LEU A 199 11.83 -2.76 -14.38
CA LEU A 199 11.99 -4.20 -14.12
C LEU A 199 13.46 -4.57 -13.90
N LEU A 200 14.35 -4.06 -14.76
CA LEU A 200 15.74 -4.50 -14.92
C LEU A 200 16.74 -3.36 -14.67
N GLY A 201 18.02 -3.72 -14.54
CA GLY A 201 19.16 -2.80 -14.46
C GLY A 201 19.50 -2.35 -13.04
N GLU A 202 20.36 -1.33 -12.93
CA GLU A 202 20.89 -0.83 -11.65
C GLU A 202 19.81 -0.30 -10.71
N ARG A 203 18.70 0.18 -11.28
CA ARG A 203 17.49 0.60 -10.54
C ARG A 203 16.38 -0.44 -10.59
N GLY A 204 16.65 -1.64 -11.10
CA GLY A 204 15.68 -2.70 -11.34
C GLY A 204 15.17 -3.37 -10.06
N ALA A 205 14.17 -4.24 -10.23
CA ALA A 205 13.52 -4.96 -9.14
C ALA A 205 14.52 -5.75 -8.29
N THR A 206 15.39 -6.52 -8.96
CA THR A 206 16.34 -7.43 -8.33
C THR A 206 17.48 -6.69 -7.66
N GLU A 207 18.03 -5.64 -8.27
CA GLU A 207 19.18 -4.93 -7.68
C GLU A 207 18.76 -4.12 -6.45
N ILE A 208 17.65 -3.38 -6.54
CA ILE A 208 17.21 -2.49 -5.45
C ILE A 208 16.54 -3.26 -4.32
N PHE A 209 15.63 -4.19 -4.63
CA PHE A 209 14.79 -4.84 -3.61
C PHE A 209 15.18 -6.31 -3.35
N GLY A 210 16.04 -6.92 -4.16
CA GLY A 210 16.51 -8.29 -3.95
C GLY A 210 17.26 -8.51 -2.63
N PRO A 211 18.18 -7.61 -2.18
CA PRO A 211 18.97 -7.83 -0.98
C PRO A 211 18.13 -8.07 0.29
N GLN A 212 17.09 -7.24 0.53
CA GLN A 212 16.19 -7.40 1.68
C GLN A 212 15.36 -8.70 1.63
N LYS A 213 15.20 -9.28 0.43
CA LYS A 213 14.52 -10.56 0.17
C LYS A 213 15.47 -11.75 0.25
N GLY A 214 16.74 -11.57 0.61
CA GLY A 214 17.72 -12.67 0.70
C GLY A 214 18.50 -12.96 -0.60
N ALA A 215 18.44 -12.07 -1.60
CA ALA A 215 19.22 -12.23 -2.83
C ALA A 215 20.70 -11.85 -2.61
N THR A 216 21.56 -12.87 -2.50
CA THR A 216 23.02 -12.68 -2.58
C THR A 216 23.43 -12.15 -3.95
N ALA A 217 24.65 -11.63 -4.08
CA ALA A 217 25.16 -11.15 -5.37
C ALA A 217 25.04 -12.21 -6.49
N GLN A 218 25.29 -13.49 -6.18
CA GLN A 218 25.12 -14.57 -7.16
C GLN A 218 23.65 -14.80 -7.53
N LYS A 219 22.73 -14.79 -6.53
CA LYS A 219 21.29 -14.92 -6.78
C LYS A 219 20.76 -13.76 -7.61
N ARG A 220 21.23 -12.53 -7.38
CA ARG A 220 20.83 -11.37 -8.19
C ARG A 220 21.18 -11.52 -9.65
N VAL A 221 22.37 -12.05 -9.98
CA VAL A 221 22.74 -12.34 -11.38
C VAL A 221 21.80 -13.37 -12.02
N VAL A 222 21.36 -14.38 -11.27
CA VAL A 222 20.40 -15.39 -11.77
C VAL A 222 19.03 -14.76 -12.01
N LEU A 223 18.50 -14.04 -11.01
CA LEU A 223 17.20 -13.39 -11.07
C LEU A 223 17.11 -12.34 -12.17
N GLU A 224 18.15 -11.52 -12.34
CA GLU A 224 18.22 -10.51 -13.40
C GLU A 224 18.14 -11.16 -14.80
N LYS A 225 18.87 -12.26 -15.01
CA LYS A 225 18.78 -13.03 -16.26
C LYS A 225 17.40 -13.63 -16.45
N ALA A 226 16.79 -14.14 -15.38
CA ALA A 226 15.47 -14.76 -15.41
C ALA A 226 14.38 -13.76 -15.79
N LEU A 227 14.40 -12.56 -15.19
CA LEU A 227 13.51 -11.47 -15.55
C LEU A 227 13.75 -10.97 -16.98
N THR A 228 15.01 -10.87 -17.41
CA THR A 228 15.37 -10.47 -18.79
C THR A 228 14.81 -11.47 -19.80
N HIS A 229 15.02 -12.77 -19.55
CA HIS A 229 14.53 -13.85 -20.40
C HIS A 229 12.99 -13.84 -20.47
N LEU A 230 12.31 -13.73 -19.32
CA LEU A 230 10.85 -13.63 -19.29
C LEU A 230 10.35 -12.44 -20.13
N ALA A 231 10.94 -11.26 -19.96
CA ALA A 231 10.56 -10.07 -20.72
C ALA A 231 10.75 -10.28 -22.24
N ASP A 232 11.82 -10.94 -22.65
CA ASP A 232 12.05 -11.27 -24.07
C ASP A 232 11.03 -12.28 -24.62
N VAL A 233 10.63 -13.27 -23.82
CA VAL A 233 9.58 -14.24 -24.22
C VAL A 233 8.21 -13.57 -24.32
N ILE A 234 7.90 -12.65 -23.40
CA ILE A 234 6.66 -11.86 -23.43
C ILE A 234 6.56 -11.06 -24.74
N VAL A 235 7.64 -10.36 -25.13
CA VAL A 235 7.68 -9.60 -26.38
C VAL A 235 7.56 -10.51 -27.60
N LYS A 236 8.28 -11.64 -27.62
CA LYS A 236 8.18 -12.64 -28.70
C LYS A 236 6.78 -13.25 -28.81
N SER A 237 6.04 -13.32 -27.71
CA SER A 237 4.66 -13.82 -27.66
C SER A 237 3.62 -12.77 -28.07
N GLY A 238 4.06 -11.57 -28.47
CA GLY A 238 3.18 -10.52 -29.01
C GLY A 238 2.61 -9.55 -27.97
N TYR A 239 3.07 -9.60 -26.73
CA TYR A 239 2.68 -8.64 -25.69
C TYR A 239 3.57 -7.39 -25.70
N SER A 240 3.05 -6.30 -25.14
CA SER A 240 3.79 -5.03 -25.03
C SER A 240 5.01 -5.15 -24.12
N ASP A 241 6.13 -4.55 -24.53
CA ASP A 241 7.32 -4.46 -23.68
C ASP A 241 7.15 -3.38 -22.60
N GLN A 242 6.92 -3.80 -21.36
CA GLN A 242 6.75 -2.93 -20.20
C GLN A 242 8.00 -2.87 -19.31
N ARG A 243 9.14 -3.45 -19.72
CA ARG A 243 10.31 -3.63 -18.83
C ARG A 243 10.89 -2.32 -18.30
N ASN A 244 10.73 -1.23 -19.05
CA ASN A 244 11.23 0.11 -18.72
C ASN A 244 10.12 1.03 -18.17
N THR A 245 8.90 0.53 -17.99
CA THR A 245 7.79 1.32 -17.49
C THR A 245 7.99 1.60 -16.01
N SER A 246 7.66 2.83 -15.58
CA SER A 246 7.77 3.24 -14.18
C SER A 246 6.87 2.36 -13.31
N GLY A 247 7.44 1.76 -12.26
CA GLY A 247 6.75 0.82 -11.37
C GLY A 247 6.77 -0.64 -11.85
N ALA A 248 7.35 -0.95 -13.01
CA ALA A 248 7.46 -2.33 -13.50
C ALA A 248 8.24 -3.23 -12.54
N GLY A 249 9.22 -2.67 -11.80
CA GLY A 249 10.01 -3.41 -10.82
C GLY A 249 9.33 -3.62 -9.46
N ALA A 250 8.15 -3.02 -9.23
CA ALA A 250 7.44 -3.14 -7.97
C ALA A 250 7.14 -4.61 -7.62
N ALA A 251 7.24 -4.93 -6.34
CA ALA A 251 7.05 -6.28 -5.80
C ALA A 251 7.83 -7.39 -6.55
N GLY A 252 9.09 -7.14 -6.91
CA GLY A 252 9.92 -8.16 -7.56
C GLY A 252 9.49 -8.44 -9.01
N GLY A 253 8.97 -7.42 -9.68
CA GLY A 253 8.45 -7.51 -11.05
C GLY A 253 6.97 -7.85 -11.15
N MET A 254 6.24 -8.02 -10.04
CA MET A 254 4.78 -8.21 -10.10
C MET A 254 4.10 -7.03 -10.78
N GLY A 255 4.63 -5.80 -10.60
CA GLY A 255 4.16 -4.62 -11.33
C GLY A 255 4.19 -4.85 -12.85
N PHE A 256 5.31 -5.34 -13.38
CA PHE A 256 5.46 -5.72 -14.78
C PHE A 256 4.45 -6.79 -15.24
N GLY A 257 4.22 -7.83 -14.44
CA GLY A 257 3.21 -8.85 -14.73
C GLY A 257 1.79 -8.27 -14.79
N MET A 258 1.42 -7.41 -13.84
CA MET A 258 0.12 -6.76 -13.79
C MET A 258 -0.10 -5.79 -14.96
N MET A 259 0.91 -4.99 -15.32
CA MET A 259 0.86 -4.11 -16.50
C MET A 259 0.65 -4.91 -17.78
N THR A 260 1.40 -6.00 -17.94
CA THR A 260 1.45 -6.77 -19.19
C THR A 260 0.19 -7.61 -19.40
N PHE A 261 -0.26 -8.31 -18.36
CA PHE A 261 -1.30 -9.35 -18.51
C PHE A 261 -2.65 -8.95 -17.94
N MET A 262 -2.68 -8.05 -16.95
CA MET A 262 -3.93 -7.63 -16.30
C MET A 262 -4.36 -6.23 -16.74
N LYS A 263 -3.54 -5.54 -17.55
CA LYS A 263 -3.75 -4.15 -17.98
C LYS A 263 -4.00 -3.21 -16.79
N ALA A 264 -3.34 -3.49 -15.67
CA ALA A 264 -3.57 -2.74 -14.45
C ALA A 264 -3.07 -1.31 -14.60
N THR A 265 -3.81 -0.36 -14.04
CA THR A 265 -3.42 1.05 -14.01
C THR A 265 -2.69 1.37 -12.71
N PHE A 266 -1.57 2.08 -12.83
CA PHE A 266 -0.71 2.42 -11.70
C PHE A 266 -1.00 3.86 -11.30
N LYS A 267 -1.26 4.07 -10.02
CA LYS A 267 -1.49 5.39 -9.42
C LYS A 267 -0.68 5.48 -8.12
N PRO A 268 -0.27 6.69 -7.70
CA PRO A 268 0.21 6.91 -6.35
C PRO A 268 -0.81 6.38 -5.35
N GLY A 269 -0.38 5.66 -4.31
CA GLY A 269 -1.32 4.96 -3.45
C GLY A 269 -2.24 5.92 -2.69
N ILE A 270 -1.73 7.09 -2.32
CA ILE A 270 -2.55 8.14 -1.71
C ILE A 270 -3.69 8.63 -2.64
N GLU A 271 -3.50 8.68 -3.96
CA GLU A 271 -4.55 9.10 -4.88
C GLU A 271 -5.70 8.07 -4.88
N ILE A 272 -5.35 6.78 -4.91
CA ILE A 272 -6.33 5.69 -4.81
C ILE A 272 -7.09 5.78 -3.49
N VAL A 273 -6.40 6.00 -2.37
CA VAL A 273 -7.05 6.08 -1.06
C VAL A 273 -7.94 7.31 -0.95
N VAL A 274 -7.52 8.47 -1.47
CA VAL A 274 -8.36 9.68 -1.51
C VAL A 274 -9.64 9.46 -2.32
N GLU A 275 -9.55 8.77 -3.47
CA GLU A 275 -10.71 8.40 -4.29
C GLU A 275 -11.62 7.40 -3.55
N ALA A 276 -11.06 6.32 -3.03
CA ALA A 276 -11.81 5.23 -2.38
C ALA A 276 -12.48 5.65 -1.05
N THR A 277 -11.87 6.56 -0.30
CA THR A 277 -12.45 7.12 0.94
C THR A 277 -13.47 8.24 0.67
N ASN A 278 -13.57 8.71 -0.58
CA ASN A 278 -14.34 9.89 -0.96
C ASN A 278 -13.96 11.13 -0.12
N LEU A 279 -12.68 11.26 0.25
CA LEU A 279 -12.17 12.30 1.16
C LEU A 279 -12.61 13.71 0.74
N LYS A 280 -12.66 13.97 -0.57
CA LYS A 280 -13.07 15.24 -1.15
C LYS A 280 -14.44 15.71 -0.67
N GLU A 281 -15.41 14.80 -0.61
CA GLU A 281 -16.77 15.14 -0.15
C GLU A 281 -16.83 15.35 1.36
N TRP A 282 -16.01 14.61 2.13
CA TRP A 282 -15.90 14.81 3.58
C TRP A 282 -15.28 16.16 3.93
N VAL A 283 -14.24 16.57 3.20
CA VAL A 283 -13.54 17.84 3.37
C VAL A 283 -14.42 19.03 3.01
N LYS A 284 -15.34 18.88 2.06
CA LYS A 284 -16.24 19.96 1.64
C LYS A 284 -17.06 20.47 2.83
N GLY A 285 -16.95 21.77 3.10
CA GLY A 285 -17.63 22.44 4.21
C GLY A 285 -17.08 22.12 5.61
N ALA A 286 -15.92 21.46 5.72
CA ALA A 286 -15.21 21.34 6.98
C ALA A 286 -14.66 22.72 7.42
N ASP A 287 -14.51 22.95 8.73
CA ASP A 287 -13.82 24.13 9.25
C ASP A 287 -12.33 23.87 9.46
N LEU A 288 -11.95 22.60 9.59
CA LEU A 288 -10.59 22.16 9.89
C LEU A 288 -10.38 20.73 9.37
N VAL A 289 -9.20 20.47 8.81
CA VAL A 289 -8.69 19.12 8.56
C VAL A 289 -7.50 18.85 9.48
N ILE A 290 -7.50 17.68 10.10
CA ILE A 290 -6.37 17.18 10.88
C ILE A 290 -5.83 15.94 10.17
N THR A 291 -4.53 15.90 9.95
CA THR A 291 -3.84 14.76 9.36
C THR A 291 -2.59 14.43 10.18
N GLY A 292 -1.86 13.38 9.82
CA GLY A 292 -0.72 12.92 10.59
C GLY A 292 -0.09 11.67 10.02
N GLU A 293 1.16 11.41 10.41
CA GLU A 293 1.84 10.13 10.22
C GLU A 293 2.89 9.96 11.33
N GLY A 294 3.50 8.77 11.46
CA GLY A 294 4.49 8.53 12.51
C GLY A 294 5.69 9.49 12.49
N ARG A 295 6.05 10.00 11.30
CA ARG A 295 7.12 10.99 11.13
C ARG A 295 6.84 11.92 9.97
N LEU A 296 6.76 13.22 10.23
CA LEU A 296 6.73 14.24 9.18
C LEU A 296 8.15 14.72 8.87
N ASP A 297 8.53 14.63 7.59
CA ASP A 297 9.82 15.07 7.08
C ASP A 297 9.76 15.46 5.58
N SER A 298 10.91 15.74 4.96
CA SER A 298 10.96 16.01 3.52
C SER A 298 10.55 14.82 2.65
N GLN A 299 10.45 13.60 3.19
CA GLN A 299 9.94 12.47 2.43
C GLN A 299 8.41 12.49 2.34
N THR A 300 7.74 13.08 3.32
CA THR A 300 6.29 13.25 3.35
C THR A 300 5.75 13.92 2.09
N ILE A 301 6.51 14.86 1.52
CA ILE A 301 6.10 15.64 0.33
C ILE A 301 6.03 14.80 -0.94
N PHE A 302 6.72 13.66 -0.98
CA PHE A 302 6.77 12.76 -2.13
C PHE A 302 5.60 11.77 -2.12
N GLY A 303 4.38 12.29 -2.05
CA GLY A 303 3.17 11.49 -2.27
C GLY A 303 2.66 10.71 -1.06
N LYS A 304 3.07 11.04 0.17
CA LYS A 304 2.52 10.42 1.36
C LYS A 304 1.17 10.99 1.78
N THR A 305 0.52 10.26 2.68
CA THR A 305 -0.81 10.55 3.24
C THR A 305 -1.03 12.01 3.65
N PRO A 306 -0.20 12.64 4.50
CA PRO A 306 -0.49 13.99 4.98
C PRO A 306 -0.62 15.03 3.86
N ILE A 307 0.12 14.83 2.77
CA ILE A 307 0.19 15.78 1.66
C ILE A 307 -0.97 15.55 0.69
N GLY A 308 -1.39 14.30 0.46
CA GLY A 308 -2.62 14.03 -0.29
C GLY A 308 -3.86 14.61 0.41
N VAL A 309 -3.93 14.48 1.74
CA VAL A 309 -5.00 15.07 2.55
C VAL A 309 -4.94 16.60 2.49
N ALA A 310 -3.75 17.19 2.68
CA ALA A 310 -3.57 18.63 2.62
C ALA A 310 -3.97 19.20 1.25
N LYS A 311 -3.49 18.61 0.15
CA LYS A 311 -3.88 19.01 -1.22
C LYS A 311 -5.39 18.96 -1.41
N THR A 312 -6.04 17.91 -0.92
CA THR A 312 -7.51 17.77 -0.99
C THR A 312 -8.22 18.88 -0.21
N ALA A 313 -7.75 19.20 1.00
CA ALA A 313 -8.25 20.29 1.82
C ALA A 313 -8.10 21.67 1.16
N LYS A 314 -6.95 21.91 0.51
CA LYS A 314 -6.66 23.18 -0.16
C LYS A 314 -7.48 23.43 -1.42
N LEU A 315 -8.12 22.42 -2.01
CA LEU A 315 -9.13 22.63 -3.06
C LEU A 315 -10.34 23.45 -2.58
N TYR A 316 -10.55 23.53 -1.27
CA TYR A 316 -11.67 24.21 -0.62
C TYR A 316 -11.23 25.30 0.36
N ASP A 317 -9.95 25.69 0.34
CA ASP A 317 -9.35 26.67 1.24
C ASP A 317 -9.52 26.34 2.74
N ILE A 318 -9.55 25.04 3.08
CA ILE A 318 -9.70 24.59 4.48
C ILE A 318 -8.32 24.55 5.17
N PRO A 319 -8.20 25.03 6.42
CA PRO A 319 -6.97 24.90 7.19
C PRO A 319 -6.66 23.44 7.57
N VAL A 320 -5.38 23.11 7.59
CA VAL A 320 -4.84 21.75 7.79
C VAL A 320 -3.80 21.78 8.90
N ILE A 321 -3.98 20.92 9.90
CA ILE A 321 -2.98 20.71 10.97
C ILE A 321 -2.44 19.29 10.88
N GLY A 322 -1.11 19.16 10.83
CA GLY A 322 -0.40 17.89 10.93
C GLY A 322 -0.04 17.57 12.39
N ILE A 323 -0.37 16.36 12.85
CA ILE A 323 0.05 15.81 14.14
C ILE A 323 0.90 14.57 13.88
N ALA A 324 2.14 14.55 14.36
CA ALA A 324 3.08 13.48 14.06
C ALA A 324 3.72 12.87 15.29
N GLY A 325 4.05 11.57 15.21
CA GLY A 325 4.84 10.89 16.22
C GLY A 325 6.19 11.58 16.47
N SER A 326 6.81 12.06 15.39
CA SER A 326 8.02 12.86 15.43
C SER A 326 8.09 13.84 14.25
N LEU A 327 8.89 14.91 14.40
CA LEU A 327 9.20 15.85 13.33
C LEU A 327 10.70 15.84 13.07
N SER A 328 11.10 15.92 11.80
CA SER A 328 12.49 16.13 11.42
C SER A 328 12.88 17.61 11.40
N ALA A 329 14.19 17.89 11.28
CA ALA A 329 14.71 19.26 11.22
C ALA A 329 14.23 20.03 9.97
N ASP A 330 13.93 19.31 8.89
CA ASP A 330 13.48 19.84 7.60
C ASP A 330 11.95 19.84 7.44
N VAL A 331 11.19 19.56 8.51
CA VAL A 331 9.72 19.44 8.46
C VAL A 331 9.01 20.68 7.90
N ALA A 332 9.61 21.86 8.01
CA ALA A 332 9.03 23.11 7.51
C ALA A 332 8.62 23.03 6.02
N VAL A 333 9.26 22.17 5.23
CA VAL A 333 8.92 21.95 3.81
C VAL A 333 7.46 21.53 3.59
N VAL A 334 6.82 20.84 4.53
CA VAL A 334 5.41 20.42 4.36
C VAL A 334 4.45 21.60 4.38
N THR A 335 4.87 22.74 4.95
CA THR A 335 4.05 23.96 4.98
C THR A 335 3.91 24.62 3.61
N GLU A 336 4.92 24.44 2.75
CA GLU A 336 4.89 24.87 1.35
C GLU A 336 3.95 23.99 0.50
N HIS A 337 3.38 22.92 1.08
CA HIS A 337 2.54 21.95 0.40
C HIS A 337 1.18 21.75 1.07
N GLY A 338 0.71 22.78 1.77
CA GLY A 338 -0.68 22.89 2.21
C GLY A 338 -0.95 22.46 3.64
N ILE A 339 0.06 22.09 4.43
CA ILE A 339 -0.11 21.91 5.88
C ILE A 339 0.16 23.25 6.59
N ASP A 340 -0.82 23.83 7.28
CA ASP A 340 -0.67 25.18 7.86
C ASP A 340 0.08 25.19 9.20
N ALA A 341 0.03 24.08 9.95
CA ALA A 341 0.77 23.91 11.19
C ALA A 341 1.13 22.43 11.42
N VAL A 342 2.26 22.19 12.09
CA VAL A 342 2.72 20.85 12.46
C VAL A 342 3.04 20.77 13.95
N PHE A 343 2.69 19.65 14.57
CA PHE A 343 2.95 19.38 15.98
C PHE A 343 3.53 17.98 16.15
N SER A 344 4.56 17.88 16.99
CA SER A 344 5.05 16.59 17.51
C SER A 344 4.20 16.20 18.71
N ILE A 345 3.85 14.91 18.84
CA ILE A 345 3.13 14.43 20.02
C ILE A 345 4.02 14.28 21.25
N MET A 346 5.35 14.35 21.11
CA MET A 346 6.30 14.07 22.20
C MET A 346 6.22 15.14 23.30
N PRO A 347 5.71 14.81 24.52
CA PRO A 347 5.55 15.80 25.60
C PRO A 347 6.86 16.08 26.36
N ARG A 348 7.83 15.18 26.29
CA ARG A 348 9.11 15.22 27.01
C ARG A 348 10.12 14.32 26.30
N VAL A 349 11.39 14.39 26.75
CA VAL A 349 12.38 13.40 26.36
C VAL A 349 11.93 12.02 26.85
N MET A 350 11.87 11.05 25.95
CA MET A 350 11.44 9.68 26.22
C MET A 350 12.19 8.70 25.32
N THR A 351 12.25 7.44 25.75
CA THR A 351 12.73 6.34 24.92
C THR A 351 11.72 5.99 23.84
N LEU A 352 12.15 5.35 22.75
CA LEU A 352 11.24 4.92 21.68
C LEU A 352 10.15 3.96 22.20
N LYS A 353 10.51 3.09 23.14
CA LYS A 353 9.57 2.16 23.77
C LYS A 353 8.46 2.89 24.54
N GLU A 354 8.83 3.91 25.31
CA GLU A 354 7.85 4.76 26.02
C GLU A 354 7.01 5.55 25.02
N ALA A 355 7.63 6.10 23.96
CA ALA A 355 6.93 6.84 22.91
C ALA A 355 5.83 6.00 22.23
N PHE A 356 6.10 4.72 21.95
CA PHE A 356 5.11 3.80 21.38
C PHE A 356 4.03 3.40 22.37
N ALA A 357 4.41 3.13 23.64
CA ALA A 357 3.45 2.73 24.68
C ALA A 357 2.48 3.87 25.06
N ASP A 358 2.98 5.10 25.12
CA ASP A 358 2.21 6.29 25.53
C ASP A 358 1.60 7.03 24.31
N ALA A 359 1.73 6.47 23.09
CA ALA A 359 1.41 7.18 21.85
C ALA A 359 -0.03 7.71 21.82
N GLU A 360 -1.01 6.90 22.23
CA GLU A 360 -2.43 7.29 22.23
C GLU A 360 -2.68 8.48 23.16
N GLU A 361 -2.19 8.40 24.40
CA GLU A 361 -2.31 9.48 25.39
C GLU A 361 -1.63 10.77 24.92
N ASN A 362 -0.47 10.64 24.28
CA ASN A 362 0.29 11.75 23.73
C ASN A 362 -0.43 12.43 22.55
N VAL A 363 -1.10 11.65 21.69
CA VAL A 363 -1.96 12.18 20.61
C VAL A 363 -3.14 12.94 21.21
N ILE A 364 -3.84 12.36 22.20
CA ILE A 364 -4.99 12.99 22.88
C ILE A 364 -4.57 14.32 23.49
N PHE A 365 -3.46 14.33 24.24
CA PHE A 365 -2.96 15.53 24.91
C PHE A 365 -2.57 16.62 23.91
N THR A 366 -1.88 16.26 22.83
CA THR A 366 -1.47 17.23 21.79
C THR A 366 -2.69 17.82 21.08
N ALA A 367 -3.64 16.97 20.70
CA ALA A 367 -4.89 17.37 20.07
C ALA A 367 -5.73 18.30 20.96
N GLN A 368 -5.82 18.02 22.26
CA GLN A 368 -6.49 18.90 23.23
C GLN A 368 -5.82 20.28 23.32
N ASN A 369 -4.49 20.34 23.36
CA ASN A 369 -3.77 21.61 23.42
C ASN A 369 -3.97 22.44 22.15
N ILE A 370 -3.92 21.82 20.97
CA ILE A 370 -4.23 22.48 19.70
C ILE A 370 -5.64 23.05 19.73
N ALA A 371 -6.63 22.25 20.11
CA ALA A 371 -8.02 22.69 20.20
C ALA A 371 -8.19 23.86 21.18
N THR A 372 -7.49 23.83 22.31
CA THR A 372 -7.48 24.90 23.32
C THR A 372 -6.92 26.20 22.75
N VAL A 373 -5.79 26.16 22.04
CA VAL A 373 -5.20 27.34 21.38
C VAL A 373 -6.18 27.93 20.37
N MET A 374 -6.83 27.10 19.56
CA MET A 374 -7.84 27.58 18.60
C MET A 374 -9.04 28.24 19.30
N ALA A 375 -9.46 27.73 20.46
CA ALA A 375 -10.59 28.28 21.20
C ALA A 375 -10.27 29.65 21.81
N MET A 376 -9.00 29.99 22.01
CA MET A 376 -8.59 31.31 22.50
C MET A 376 -8.88 32.43 21.49
N GLN A 377 -8.91 32.13 20.18
CA GLN A 377 -9.22 33.11 19.13
C GLN A 377 -10.72 33.31 18.90
N ALA A 378 -11.57 32.43 19.44
CA ALA A 378 -13.02 32.49 19.31
C ALA A 378 -13.71 33.26 20.44
N LYS A 379 -12.95 33.73 21.44
CA LYS A 379 -13.39 34.62 22.52
C LYS A 379 -12.91 36.04 22.27
#